data_AF-A0A935UDQ4-F1
#
_entry.id   AF-A0A935UDQ4-F1
#
_cell.length_a   1.000
_cell.length_b   1.000
_cell.length_c   1.000
_cell.angle_alpha   90.00
_cell.angle_beta   90.00
_cell.angle_gamma   90.00
#
_symmetry.space_group_name_H-M   'P 1'
#
loop_
_entity.id
_entity.type
_entity.pdbx_description
1 polymer ?
#
loop_
_entity_poly.entity_id
_entity_poly.type
_entity_poly.pdbx_seq_one_letter_code
_entity_poly.pdbx_strand_id
1 'polypeptide(L)' 'MNTIDKLLTQIAKQHLGIETLEARNSDSLDFHDVAVWSLHDALRAAYEAGAQQKAK' A
#
# COMPACT_ATOMS: atom_id res chain seq x y z
N MET A 1 14.84 0.51 -1.72
CA MET A 1 13.52 -0.13 -1.57
C MET A 1 13.69 -1.56 -1.08
N ASN A 2 13.40 -1.81 0.19
CA ASN A 2 13.45 -3.16 0.74
C ASN A 2 12.24 -4.00 0.23
N THR A 3 12.23 -5.30 0.54
CA THR A 3 11.16 -6.21 0.06
C THR A 3 9.77 -5.82 0.58
N ILE A 4 9.69 -5.30 1.80
CA ILE A 4 8.44 -4.86 2.41
C ILE A 4 7.91 -3.62 1.68
N ASP A 5 8.76 -2.63 1.42
CA ASP A 5 8.36 -1.40 0.74
C ASP A 5 7.81 -1.72 -0.66
N LYS A 6 8.45 -2.64 -1.41
CA LYS A 6 7.96 -3.08 -2.73
C LYS A 6 6.58 -3.72 -2.64
N LEU A 7 6.38 -4.61 -1.65
CA LEU A 7 5.10 -5.27 -1.43
C LEU A 7 4.01 -4.26 -1.06
N LEU A 8 4.29 -3.35 -0.14
CA LEU A 8 3.34 -2.32 0.28
C LEU A 8 2.98 -1.39 -0.87
N THR A 9 3.95 -0.96 -1.68
CA THR A 9 3.70 -0.15 -2.89
C THR A 9 2.81 -0.90 -3.89
N GLN A 10 3.02 -2.21 -4.09
CA GLN A 10 2.16 -3.01 -4.96
C GLN A 10 0.71 -3.06 -4.45
N ILE A 11 0.52 -3.24 -3.14
CA ILE A 11 -0.81 -3.27 -2.51
C ILE A 11 -1.49 -1.89 -2.63
N ALA A 12 -0.76 -0.82 -2.34
CA ALA A 12 -1.28 0.54 -2.47
C ALA A 12 -1.71 0.86 -3.91
N LYS A 13 -0.91 0.43 -4.90
CA LYS A 13 -1.25 0.57 -6.31
C LYS A 13 -2.51 -0.19 -6.69
N GLN A 14 -2.64 -1.43 -6.22
CA GLN A 14 -3.78 -2.30 -6.56
C GLN A 14 -5.09 -1.85 -5.90
N HIS A 15 -5.06 -1.47 -4.63
CA HIS A 15 -6.27 -1.22 -3.85
C HIS A 15 -6.64 0.26 -3.74
N LEU A 16 -5.64 1.16 -3.76
CA LEU A 16 -5.83 2.59 -3.51
C LEU A 16 -5.55 3.45 -4.74
N GLY A 17 -4.99 2.88 -5.82
CA GLY A 17 -4.57 3.64 -7.00
C GLY A 17 -3.37 4.56 -6.75
N ILE A 18 -2.63 4.33 -5.67
CA ILE A 18 -1.45 5.13 -5.29
C ILE A 18 -0.21 4.48 -5.89
N GLU A 19 0.46 5.18 -6.81
CA GLU A 19 1.58 4.62 -7.59
C GLU A 19 2.85 4.40 -6.75
N THR A 20 3.07 5.22 -5.72
CA THR A 20 4.25 5.15 -4.84
C THR A 20 3.89 5.56 -3.42
N LEU A 21 4.55 4.94 -2.44
CA LEU A 21 4.48 5.32 -1.03
C LEU A 21 5.68 6.20 -0.60
N GLU A 22 6.54 6.58 -1.54
CA GLU A 22 7.59 7.56 -1.29
C GLU A 22 7.00 8.98 -1.28
N ALA A 23 7.36 9.78 -0.26
CA ALA A 23 6.92 11.16 -0.16
C ALA A 23 7.57 12.03 -1.27
N ARG A 24 6.75 12.80 -1.97
CA ARG A 24 7.16 13.65 -3.10
C ARG A 24 7.20 15.14 -2.74
N ASN A 25 6.79 15.50 -1.53
CA ASN A 25 6.68 16.86 -1.02
C ASN A 25 5.78 17.74 -1.91
N SER A 26 4.65 17.19 -2.34
CA SER A 26 3.65 17.84 -3.17
C SER A 26 2.26 17.38 -2.78
N ASP A 27 1.39 18.34 -2.44
CA ASP A 27 0.07 18.02 -1.90
C ASP A 27 -0.74 17.10 -2.82
N SER A 28 -0.83 17.45 -4.11
CA SER A 28 -1.56 16.66 -5.13
C SER A 28 -1.00 15.26 -5.37
N LEU A 29 0.24 15.02 -4.94
CA LEU A 29 0.98 13.80 -5.16
C LEU A 29 1.07 12.93 -3.89
N ASP A 30 0.93 13.53 -2.71
CA ASP A 30 1.13 12.85 -1.42
C ASP A 30 -0.18 12.68 -0.63
N PHE A 31 -1.21 13.48 -0.92
CA PHE A 31 -2.52 13.34 -0.30
C PHE A 31 -3.51 12.70 -1.28
N HIS A 32 -4.18 11.66 -0.79
CA HIS A 32 -5.12 10.87 -1.57
C HIS A 32 -6.44 10.71 -0.80
N ASP A 33 -7.55 11.09 -1.43
CA ASP A 33 -8.87 10.72 -0.96
C ASP A 33 -9.15 9.27 -1.36
N VAL A 34 -9.34 8.41 -0.37
CA VAL A 34 -9.60 6.97 -0.58
C VAL A 34 -10.90 6.56 0.10
N ALA A 35 -11.63 5.67 -0.53
CA ALA A 35 -12.81 5.09 0.09
C ALA A 35 -12.42 4.14 1.24
N VAL A 36 -13.20 4.15 2.30
CA VAL A 36 -12.93 3.33 3.51
C VAL A 36 -12.91 1.83 3.22
N TRP A 37 -13.66 1.36 2.23
CA TRP A 37 -13.65 -0.04 1.80
C TRP A 37 -12.35 -0.41 1.08
N SER A 38 -11.85 0.45 0.19
CA SER A 38 -10.56 0.25 -0.48
C SER A 38 -9.40 0.27 0.52
N LEU A 39 -9.44 1.18 1.50
CA LEU A 39 -8.46 1.22 2.60
C LEU A 39 -8.49 -0.08 3.41
N HIS A 40 -9.69 -0.55 3.79
CA HIS A 40 -9.85 -1.81 4.51
C HIS A 40 -9.26 -3.00 3.73
N ASP A 41 -9.52 -3.09 2.44
CA ASP A 41 -9.00 -4.19 1.61
C ASP A 41 -7.47 -4.14 1.46
N ALA A 42 -6.89 -2.94 1.32
CA ALA A 42 -5.44 -2.75 1.32
C ALA A 42 -4.79 -3.22 2.64
N LEU A 43 -5.38 -2.86 3.78
CA LEU A 43 -4.90 -3.26 5.10
C LEU A 43 -4.99 -4.78 5.29
N ARG A 44 -6.09 -5.40 4.86
CA ARG A 44 -6.24 -6.86 4.90
C ARG A 44 -5.19 -7.55 4.04
N ALA A 45 -5.00 -7.09 2.79
CA ALA A 45 -3.99 -7.65 1.89
C ALA A 45 -2.57 -7.55 2.47
N ALA A 46 -2.23 -6.42 3.10
CA ALA A 46 -0.93 -6.23 3.75
C ALA A 46 -0.74 -7.19 4.94
N TYR A 47 -1.78 -7.39 5.75
CA TYR A 47 -1.75 -8.34 6.86
C TYR A 47 -1.54 -9.79 6.39
N GLU A 48 -2.31 -10.23 5.40
CA GLU A 48 -2.23 -11.58 4.84
C GLU A 48 -0.87 -11.84 4.17
N ALA A 49 -0.35 -10.88 3.40
CA ALA A 49 0.96 -10.99 2.78
C ALA A 49 2.09 -11.06 3.81
N GLY A 50 1.99 -10.31 4.92
CA GLY A 50 2.91 -10.42 6.04
C GLY A 50 2.87 -11.79 6.72
N ALA A 51 1.68 -12.38 6.89
CA ALA A 51 1.52 -13.73 7.43
C ALA A 51 2.15 -14.79 6.50
N GLN A 52 1.96 -14.66 5.18
CA GLN A 52 2.54 -15.56 4.19
C GLN A 52 4.07 -15.48 4.13
N GLN A 53 4.66 -14.29 4.30
CA GLN A 53 6.12 -14.16 4.37
C GLN A 53 6.73 -14.86 5.59
N LYS A 54 6.05 -14.85 6.74
CA LYS A 54 6.53 -15.59 7.93
C LYS A 54 6.41 -17.10 7.82
N ALA A 55 5.47 -17.58 7.01
CA ALA A 55 5.25 -19.01 6.81
C ALA A 55 6.25 -19.64 5.81
N LYS A 56 7.14 -18.83 5.22
CA LYS A 56 8.13 -19.23 4.22
C LYS A 56 9.53 -19.22 4.82
#